data_AF-A0A938GEZ3-F1
#
_entry.id   AF-A0A938GEZ3-F1
#
_cell.length_a   1.000
_cell.length_b   1.000
_cell.length_c   1.000
_cell.angle_alpha   90.00
_cell.angle_beta   90.00
_cell.angle_gamma   90.00
#
_symmetry.space_group_name_H-M   'P 1'
#
loop_
_entity.id
_entity.type
_entity.pdbx_description
1 polymer ?
#
loop_
_entity_poly.entity_id
_entity_poly.type
_entity_poly.pdbx_seq_one_letter_code
_entity_poly.pdbx_strand_id
1 'polypeptide(L)' 'MELEEIDVFIEKDGQVRIEVRGVKGAHCLTVTKELEQALGGQVVQREMTPEAGEPARQSEDQQQRGRGQ' A
#
# COMPACT_ATOMS: atom_id res chain seq x y z
N MET A 1 7.22 -0.29 -16.42
CA MET A 1 5.79 -0.26 -16.06
C MET A 1 5.68 -1.07 -14.78
N GLU A 2 5.38 -0.43 -13.66
CA GLU A 2 4.97 -1.14 -12.44
C GLU A 2 3.48 -1.42 -12.60
N LEU A 3 3.10 -2.70 -12.60
CA LEU A 3 1.70 -3.12 -12.63
C LEU A 3 1.24 -3.21 -11.18
N GLU A 4 0.15 -2.51 -10.87
CA GLU A 4 -0.51 -2.57 -9.56
C GLU A 4 -1.75 -3.45 -9.72
N GLU A 5 -1.77 -4.57 -9.01
CA GLU A 5 -2.89 -5.52 -9.03
C GLU A 5 -3.48 -5.63 -7.64
N ILE A 6 -4.81 -5.58 -7.57
CA ILE A 6 -5.56 -5.70 -6.32
C ILE A 6 -6.57 -6.82 -6.50
N ASP A 7 -6.33 -7.93 -5.83
CA ASP A 7 -7.24 -9.06 -5.76
C ASP A 7 -8.16 -8.88 -4.55
N VAL A 8 -9.47 -8.90 -4.80
CA VAL A 8 -10.51 -8.77 -3.76
C VAL A 8 -11.33 -10.04 -3.72
N PHE A 9 -11.23 -10.78 -2.63
CA PHE A 9 -11.98 -12.00 -2.38
C PHE A 9 -13.11 -11.72 -1.40
N ILE A 10 -14.34 -11.95 -1.82
CA ILE A 10 -15.53 -11.81 -0.98
C ILE A 10 -15.98 -13.23 -0.59
N GLU A 11 -15.77 -13.58 0.67
CA GLU A 11 -16.18 -14.87 1.22
C GLU A 11 -17.70 -14.91 1.44
N LYS A 12 -18.26 -16.11 1.52
CA LYS A 12 -19.71 -16.34 1.67
C LYS A 12 -20.26 -15.82 3.00
N ASP A 13 -19.42 -15.72 4.02
CA ASP A 13 -19.71 -15.14 5.34
C ASP A 13 -19.66 -13.59 5.35
N GLY A 14 -19.37 -12.94 4.22
CA GLY A 14 -19.23 -11.49 4.12
C GLY A 14 -17.86 -10.96 4.55
N GLN A 15 -16.91 -11.84 4.86
CA GLN A 15 -15.51 -11.47 5.08
C GLN A 15 -14.88 -11.10 3.74
N VAL A 16 -14.14 -9.99 3.72
CA VAL A 16 -13.44 -9.53 2.52
C VAL A 16 -11.94 -9.63 2.76
N ARG A 17 -11.25 -10.31 1.85
CA ARG A 17 -9.80 -10.45 1.84
C ARG A 17 -9.24 -9.68 0.66
N ILE A 18 -8.24 -8.85 0.92
CA ILE A 18 -7.63 -7.96 -0.06
C ILE A 18 -6.15 -8.35 -0.17
N GLU A 19 -5.71 -8.66 -1.39
CA GLU A 19 -4.31 -8.94 -1.70
C GLU A 19 -3.83 -7.91 -2.72
N VAL A 20 -2.80 -7.15 -2.34
CA VAL A 20 -2.22 -6.10 -3.17
C VAL A 20 -0.85 -6.57 -3.65
N ARG A 21 -0.61 -6.51 -4.96
CA ARG A 21 0.63 -6.92 -5.62
C ARG A 21 1.20 -5.77 -6.46
N GLY A 22 2.53 -5.63 -6.45
CA GLY A 22 3.22 -4.61 -7.23
C GLY A 22 3.14 -3.20 -6.65
N VAL A 23 2.54 -3.02 -5.47
CA VAL A 23 2.51 -1.74 -4.75
C VAL A 23 3.62 -1.69 -3.71
N LYS A 24 4.58 -0.77 -3.87
CA LYS A 24 5.74 -0.65 -2.99
C LYS A 24 5.57 0.43 -1.94
N GLY A 25 6.12 0.18 -0.75
CA GLY A 25 6.19 1.14 0.35
C GLY A 25 4.84 1.62 0.87
N ALA A 26 4.80 2.86 1.36
CA ALA A 26 3.63 3.44 2.03
C ALA A 26 2.41 3.65 1.12
N HIS A 27 2.54 3.47 -0.21
CA HIS A 27 1.42 3.57 -1.14
C HIS A 27 0.39 2.46 -0.90
N CYS A 28 0.83 1.25 -0.53
CA CYS A 28 -0.03 0.12 -0.20
C CYS A 28 -0.99 0.48 0.94
N LEU A 29 -0.50 1.16 1.98
CA LEU A 29 -1.31 1.59 3.12
C LEU A 29 -2.37 2.63 2.76
N THR A 30 -2.08 3.53 1.82
CA THR A 30 -3.06 4.55 1.39
C THR A 30 -4.16 3.93 0.55
N VAL A 31 -3.78 3.08 -0.41
CA VAL A 31 -4.72 2.41 -1.32
C VAL A 31 -5.60 1.42 -0.55
N THR A 32 -5.04 0.61 0.35
CA THR A 32 -5.86 -0.28 1.18
C THR A 32 -6.77 0.51 2.10
N LYS A 33 -6.33 1.65 2.66
CA LYS A 33 -7.13 2.41 3.63
C LYS A 33 -8.44 2.95 3.06
N GLU A 34 -8.43 3.49 1.84
CA GLU A 34 -9.67 3.93 1.19
C GLU A 34 -10.59 2.75 0.89
N LEU A 35 -10.00 1.62 0.46
CA LEU A 35 -10.74 0.40 0.16
C LEU A 35 -11.35 -0.22 1.43
N GLU A 36 -10.59 -0.27 2.52
CA GLU A 36 -11.02 -0.71 3.85
C GLU A 36 -12.17 0.15 4.36
N GLN A 37 -12.07 1.49 4.25
CA GLN A 37 -13.16 2.40 4.62
C GLN A 37 -14.44 2.15 3.80
N ALA A 38 -14.31 1.95 2.49
CA ALA A 38 -15.45 1.64 1.62
C ALA A 38 -16.11 0.29 1.97
N LEU A 39 -15.31 -0.68 2.43
CA LEU A 39 -15.78 -2.02 2.83
C LEU A 39 -16.35 -2.07 4.27
N GLY A 40 -16.32 -0.97 5.02
CA GLY A 40 -16.87 -0.87 6.38
C GLY A 40 -15.85 -0.61 7.49
N GLY A 41 -14.59 -0.39 7.13
CA GLY A 41 -13.52 0.08 8.02
C GLY A 41 -13.01 -0.95 9.02
N GLN A 42 -13.36 -2.23 8.86
CA GLN A 42 -13.03 -3.28 9.81
C GLN A 42 -11.94 -4.20 9.27
N VAL A 43 -10.74 -4.09 9.85
CA VAL A 43 -9.56 -4.85 9.46
C VAL A 43 -9.35 -5.97 10.47
N VAL A 44 -9.64 -7.20 10.08
CA VAL A 44 -9.51 -8.36 10.97
C VAL A 44 -8.04 -8.77 11.08
N GLN A 45 -7.29 -8.69 9.98
CA GLN A 45 -5.88 -9.06 9.93
C GLN A 45 -5.16 -8.32 8.80
N ARG A 46 -3.88 -8.00 9.02
CA ARG A 46 -3.01 -7.38 8.02
C ARG A 46 -1.65 -8.09 8.00
N GLU A 47 -1.30 -8.65 6.86
CA GLU A 47 0.02 -9.23 6.63
C GLU A 47 0.83 -8.29 5.72
N MET A 48 2.02 -7.91 6.17
CA MET A 48 2.90 -7.04 5.37
C MET A 48 3.75 -7.90 4.45
N THR A 49 3.58 -7.73 3.14
CA THR A 49 4.46 -8.34 2.14
C THR A 49 5.82 -7.63 2.14
N PRO A 50 6.91 -8.29 1.69
CA PRO A 50 8.23 -7.67 1.61
C PRO A 50 8.26 -6.38 0.76
N GLU A 51 7.36 -6.26 -0.23
CA GLU A 51 7.17 -5.07 -1.06
C GLU A 51 6.70 -3.84 -0.26
N ALA A 52 5.93 -4.05 0.83
CA ALA A 52 5.50 -2.97 1.71
C ALA A 52 6.65 -2.41 2.58
N GLY A 53 7.67 -3.24 2.85
CA GLY A 53 8.88 -2.83 3.57
C GLY A 53 9.93 -2.17 2.68
N GLU A 54 9.77 -2.28 1.36
CA GLU A 54 10.67 -1.66 0.41
C GLU A 54 10.34 -0.15 0.37
N PRO A 55 11.31 0.74 0.69
CA PRO A 55 11.05 2.17 0.62
C PRO A 55 10.69 2.49 -0.83
N ALA A 56 9.45 2.92 -1.06
CA ALA A 56 9.06 3.55 -2.32
C ALA A 56 10.07 4.65 -2.55
N ARG A 57 10.98 4.50 -3.53
CA ARG A 57 12.15 5.35 -3.76
C ARG A 57 11.78 6.82 -3.53
N GLN A 58 11.97 7.30 -2.30
CA GLN A 58 11.74 8.69 -1.97
C GLN A 58 12.90 9.41 -2.63
N SER A 59 12.52 10.20 -3.61
CA SER A 59 13.37 10.95 -4.51
C SER A 59 14.62 11.50 -3.79
N GLU A 60 15.77 11.31 -4.43
CA GLU A 60 17.08 11.89 -4.11
C GLU A 60 17.09 13.45 -4.18
N ASP A 61 15.92 14.09 -4.16
CA ASP A 61 15.68 15.53 -4.32
C ASP A 61 15.36 16.21 -2.99
N GLN A 62 16.23 16.07 -1.98
CA GLN A 62 16.19 17.00 -0.85
C GLN A 62 17.56 17.41 -0.33
N GLN A 63 18.65 16.84 -0.88
CA GLN A 63 20.00 17.08 -0.37
C GLN A 63 20.76 18.23 -1.07
N GLN A 64 20.22 18.85 -2.13
CA GLN A 64 20.95 19.85 -2.93
C GLN A 64 20.63 21.33 -2.62
N ARG A 65 19.80 21.65 -1.62
CA ARG A 65 19.50 23.05 -1.23
C ARG A 65 20.26 23.55 0.01
N GLY A 66 21.41 22.93 0.34
CA GLY A 66 22.18 23.23 1.55
C GLY A 66 23.67 23.57 1.35
N ARG A 67 24.17 23.78 0.13
CA ARG A 67 25.56 24.22 -0.10
C ARG A 67 25.63 25.42 -1.04
N GLY A 68 25.17 26.55 -0.51
CA GLY A 68 25.52 27.87 -1.01
C GLY A 68 25.77 28.77 0.19
N GLN A 69 26.93 28.64 0.82
CA GLN A 69 27.57 29.66 1.64
C GLN A 69 29.07 29.56 1.45
#